data_AF-A0A2D9XX82-F1
#
_entry.id   AF-A0A2D9XX82-F1
#
_cell.length_a   1.000
_cell.length_b   1.000
_cell.length_c   1.000
_cell.angle_alpha   90.00
_cell.angle_beta   90.00
_cell.angle_gamma   90.00
#
_symmetry.space_group_name_H-M   'P 1'
#
loop_
_entity.id
_entity.type
_entity.pdbx_description
1 polymer ?
#
loop_
_entity_poly.entity_id
_entity_poly.type
_entity_poly.pdbx_seq_one_letter_code
_entity_poly.pdbx_strand_id
1 'polypeptide(L)' 'MEINIVHGKGDFIGGMCSINDESFLVLNKRKPIDQRLNILAIEFTKINLKNIYLSPILREFISNSQQGLF' A
#
# COMPACT_ATOMS: atom_id res chain seq x y z
N MET A 1 -1.43 -10.61 11.26
CA MET A 1 -1.41 -10.49 9.79
C MET A 1 -0.04 -9.97 9.41
N GLU A 2 0.69 -10.74 8.62
CA GLU A 2 1.99 -10.35 8.07
C GLU A 2 1.74 -9.86 6.64
N ILE A 3 2.20 -8.65 6.32
CA ILE A 3 2.09 -8.08 4.96
C ILE A 3 3.48 -8.14 4.34
N ASN A 4 3.63 -8.96 3.30
CA ASN A 4 4.87 -9.05 2.54
C ASN A 4 4.92 -7.91 1.51
N ILE A 5 5.80 -6.93 1.72
CA ILE A 5 6.00 -5.83 0.78
C ILE A 5 7.16 -6.15 -0.17
N VAL A 6 6.86 -6.28 -1.46
CA VAL A 6 7.83 -6.64 -2.49
C VAL A 6 8.14 -5.43 -3.37
N HIS A 7 9.42 -5.10 -3.51
CA HIS A 7 9.87 -4.02 -4.36
C HIS A 7 10.35 -4.53 -5.72
N GLY A 8 9.49 -4.50 -6.73
CA GLY A 8 9.80 -4.96 -8.10
C GLY A 8 10.23 -3.83 -9.04
N LYS A 9 10.70 -4.21 -10.24
CA LYS A 9 11.00 -3.32 -11.37
C LYS A 9 10.31 -3.89 -12.61
N GLY A 10 9.54 -3.07 -13.32
CA GLY A 10 8.84 -3.50 -14.54
C GLY A 10 7.89 -2.44 -15.06
N ASP A 11 7.06 -2.83 -16.00
CA ASP A 11 5.99 -1.99 -16.55
C ASP A 11 4.65 -2.29 -15.84
N PHE A 12 4.61 -1.97 -14.56
CA PHE A 12 3.40 -2.10 -13.73
C PHE A 12 3.30 -0.92 -12.77
N ILE A 13 2.13 -0.72 -12.15
CA ILE A 13 1.94 0.39 -11.21
C ILE A 13 2.34 -0.06 -9.79
N GLY A 14 1.76 -1.17 -9.34
CA GLY A 14 1.88 -1.73 -8.00
C GLY A 14 0.51 -2.17 -7.51
N GLY A 15 0.42 -2.62 -6.26
CA GLY A 15 -0.84 -3.02 -5.62
C GLY A 15 -0.76 -4.39 -4.96
N MET A 16 -1.89 -4.85 -4.41
CA MET A 16 -2.00 -6.20 -3.85
C MET A 16 -2.03 -7.26 -4.95
N CYS A 17 -1.30 -8.34 -4.74
CA CYS A 17 -1.22 -9.50 -5.61
C CYS A 17 -1.19 -10.76 -4.74
N SER A 18 -1.77 -11.86 -5.24
CA SER A 18 -1.71 -13.16 -4.58
C SER A 18 -0.99 -14.17 -5.45
N ILE A 19 -0.04 -14.90 -4.88
CA ILE A 19 0.71 -15.99 -5.54
C ILE A 19 0.68 -17.19 -4.58
N ASN A 20 0.21 -18.35 -5.04
CA ASN A 20 0.11 -19.56 -4.23
C ASN A 20 -0.59 -19.33 -2.87
N ASP A 21 -1.71 -18.60 -2.89
CA ASP A 21 -2.50 -18.20 -1.72
C ASP A 21 -1.79 -17.26 -0.72
N GLU A 22 -0.55 -16.84 -1.00
CA GLU A 22 0.17 -15.81 -0.25
C GLU A 22 -0.09 -14.42 -0.84
N SER A 23 -0.39 -13.45 0.03
CA SER A 23 -0.68 -12.08 -0.36
C SER A 23 0.57 -11.19 -0.25
N PHE A 24 0.83 -10.42 -1.30
CA PHE A 24 1.95 -9.51 -1.42
C PHE A 24 1.47 -8.11 -1.81
N LEU A 25 2.07 -7.09 -1.20
CA LEU A 25 1.94 -5.71 -1.65
C LEU A 25 3.14 -5.36 -2.52
N VAL A 26 2.93 -5.25 -3.83
CA VAL A 26 4.01 -4.98 -4.78
C VAL A 26 4.13 -3.49 -5.05
N LEU A 27 5.33 -2.94 -4.89
CA LEU A 27 5.66 -1.56 -5.23
C LEU A 27 6.63 -1.53 -6.42
N ASN A 28 6.31 -0.74 -7.44
CA ASN A 28 7.25 -0.54 -8.55
C ASN A 28 8.30 0.51 -8.17
N LYS A 29 9.56 0.07 -8.03
CA LYS A 29 10.72 0.94 -7.76
C LYS A 29 10.97 2.03 -8.81
N ARG A 30 10.45 1.87 -10.03
CA ARG A 30 10.59 2.85 -11.12
C ARG A 30 9.62 4.02 -11.00
N LYS A 31 8.56 3.90 -10.18
CA LYS A 31 7.57 4.97 -10.03
C LYS A 31 8.04 6.02 -9.01
N PRO A 32 7.65 7.30 -9.20
CA PRO A 32 7.91 8.36 -8.22
C PRO A 32 7.45 7.97 -6.82
N ILE A 33 8.05 8.59 -5.79
CA ILE A 33 7.72 8.27 -4.39
C ILE A 33 6.24 8.50 -4.10
N ASP A 34 5.64 9.57 -4.63
CA ASP A 34 4.23 9.90 -4.41
C ASP A 34 3.30 8.82 -4.94
N GLN A 35 3.59 8.23 -6.10
CA GLN A 35 2.81 7.12 -6.63
C GLN A 35 2.95 5.86 -5.78
N ARG A 36 4.16 5.57 -5.28
CA ARG A 36 4.38 4.43 -4.39
C ARG A 36 3.66 4.61 -3.06
N LEU A 37 3.65 5.84 -2.51
CA LEU A 37 2.90 6.19 -1.31
C LEU A 37 1.40 6.06 -1.54
N ASN A 38 0.89 6.53 -2.68
CA ASN A 38 -0.53 6.41 -3.00
C ASN A 38 -0.98 4.94 -3.08
N ILE A 39 -0.17 4.07 -3.70
CA ILE A 39 -0.45 2.62 -3.72
C ILE A 39 -0.48 2.05 -2.31
N LEU A 40 0.47 2.40 -1.44
CA LEU A 40 0.45 1.97 -0.03
C LEU A 40 -0.84 2.40 0.67
N ALA A 41 -1.24 3.68 0.51
CA ALA A 41 -2.46 4.18 1.14
C ALA A 41 -3.70 3.43 0.65
N ILE A 42 -3.90 3.37 -0.65
CA ILE A 42 -5.05 2.72 -1.28
C ILE A 42 -5.16 1.27 -0.82
N GLU A 43 -4.07 0.49 -0.86
CA GLU A 43 -4.13 -0.91 -0.47
C GLU A 43 -4.35 -1.08 1.03
N PHE A 44 -3.77 -0.22 1.86
CA PHE A 44 -4.00 -0.23 3.31
C PHE A 44 -5.46 0.11 3.69
N THR A 45 -6.18 0.90 2.88
CA THR A 45 -7.62 1.11 3.09
C THR A 45 -8.46 -0.16 3.01
N LYS A 46 -7.99 -1.17 2.26
CA LYS A 46 -8.72 -2.42 2.02
C LYS A 46 -8.52 -3.44 3.13
N ILE A 47 -7.65 -3.14 4.10
CA ILE A 47 -7.25 -4.06 5.15
C ILE A 47 -7.80 -3.57 6.50
N ASN A 48 -8.15 -4.50 7.39
CA ASN A 48 -8.61 -4.14 8.72
C ASN A 48 -7.42 -3.73 9.63
N LEU A 49 -7.21 -2.42 9.76
CA LEU A 49 -6.10 -1.81 10.52
C LEU A 49 -6.46 -1.44 11.97
N LYS A 50 -7.64 -1.84 12.48
CA LYS A 50 -8.14 -1.40 13.80
C LYS A 50 -7.16 -1.70 14.95
N ASN A 51 -6.54 -2.88 14.93
CA ASN A 51 -5.64 -3.34 15.99
C ASN A 51 -4.17 -3.39 15.52
N ILE A 52 -3.83 -2.67 14.46
CA ILE A 52 -2.47 -2.63 13.91
C ILE A 52 -1.86 -1.27 14.22
N TYR A 53 -0.69 -1.30 14.86
CA TYR A 53 0.07 -0.09 15.07
C TYR A 53 0.57 0.45 13.73
N LEU A 54 0.25 1.70 13.45
CA LEU A 54 0.76 2.47 12.33
C LEU A 54 1.23 3.81 12.90
N SER A 55 2.32 4.35 12.34
CA SER A 55 2.73 5.72 12.65
C SER A 55 1.54 6.68 12.45
N PRO A 56 1.31 7.66 13.35
CA PRO A 56 0.20 8.61 13.23
C PRO A 56 0.13 9.30 11.86
N ILE A 57 1.28 9.70 11.31
CA ILE A 57 1.38 10.37 10.01
C ILE A 57 0.87 9.45 8.88
N LEU A 58 1.21 8.17 8.94
CA LEU A 58 0.75 7.19 7.95
C LEU A 58 -0.76 6.96 8.07
N ARG A 59 -1.30 6.92 9.29
CA ARG A 59 -2.74 6.77 9.53
C ARG A 59 -3.53 7.95 9.00
N GLU A 60 -3.03 9.16 9.21
CA GLU A 60 -3.60 10.38 8.65
C GLU A 60 -3.59 10.36 7.12
N PHE A 61 -2.45 10.01 6.52
CA PHE A 61 -2.31 9.90 5.07
C PHE A 61 -3.35 8.94 4.46
N ILE A 62 -3.49 7.73 5.01
CA ILE A 62 -4.50 6.74 4.55
C ILE A 62 -5.92 7.29 4.68
N SER A 63 -6.24 7.94 5.80
CA SER A 63 -7.56 8.54 6.04
C SER A 63 -7.88 9.63 5.01
N ASN A 64 -6.90 10.46 4.64
CA ASN A 64 -7.10 11.52 3.65
C ASN A 64 -7.27 10.96 2.24
N SER A 65 -6.55 9.87 1.89
CA SER A 65 -6.75 9.16 0.62
C SER A 65 -8.16 8.55 0.49
N GLN A 66 -8.78 8.09 1.57
CA GLN A 66 -10.17 7.59 1.55
C GLN A 66 -11.20 8.68 1.24
N GLN A 67 -10.89 9.93 1.58
CA GLN A 67 -11.79 11.09 1.42
C GLN A 67 -11.63 11.77 0.05
N GLY A 68 -10.76 11.25 -0.83
CA GLY A 68 -10.48 11.87 -2.13
C GLY A 68 -9.82 13.25 -2.02
N LEU A 69 -9.16 13.53 -0.89
CA LEU A 69 -8.48 14.81 -0.63
C LEU A 69 -7.12 14.91 -1.35
N PHE A 70 -6.68 13.84 -2.02
CA PHE A 70 -5.46 13.75 -2.83
C PHE A 70 -5.69 12.86 -4.06
#